data_AF-A0A2P7TCC1-F1
#
_entry.id   AF-A0A2P7TCC1-F1
#
_cell.length_a   1.000
_cell.length_b   1.000
_cell.length_c   1.000
_cell.angle_alpha   90.00
_cell.angle_beta   90.00
_cell.angle_gamma   90.00
#
_symmetry.space_group_name_H-M   'P 1'
#
loop_
_entity.id
_entity.type
_entity.pdbx_description
1 polymer ?
#
loop_
_entity_poly.entity_id
_entity_poly.type
_entity_poly.pdbx_seq_one_letter_code
_entity_poly.pdbx_strand_id
1 'polypeptide(L)' 'MTTPTNNSTLQSTYTTPATFGGIGVGGMLFVIFLVLKLAQVKPFAKWSYWRVTAPLWIPVVIVILLVLLTSVLMNR' A
#
# COMPACT_ATOMS: atom_id res chain seq x y z
N MET A 1 -37.01 30.45 38.62
CA MET A 1 -35.59 30.57 38.23
C MET A 1 -35.06 29.17 37.99
N THR A 2 -35.10 28.70 36.74
CA THR A 2 -34.68 27.33 36.38
C THR A 2 -33.38 27.44 35.60
N THR A 3 -32.33 26.83 36.15
CA THR A 3 -30.96 26.85 35.65
C THR A 3 -30.88 26.21 34.25
N PRO A 4 -30.14 26.79 33.29
CA PRO A 4 -29.89 26.13 32.02
C PRO A 4 -28.93 24.95 32.26
N THR A 5 -29.41 23.73 32.09
CA THR A 5 -28.56 22.53 32.04
C THR A 5 -27.81 22.52 30.71
N ASN A 6 -26.57 23.02 30.73
CA ASN A 6 -25.66 22.96 29.61
C ASN A 6 -25.17 21.52 29.43
N ASN A 7 -25.78 20.80 28.50
CA ASN A 7 -25.48 19.40 28.18
C ASN A 7 -24.24 19.28 27.28
N SER A 8 -23.13 19.90 27.65
CA SER A 8 -21.86 19.90 26.92
C SER A 8 -20.99 18.66 27.17
N THR A 9 -21.46 17.70 27.96
CA THR A 9 -20.69 16.51 28.35
C THR A 9 -20.99 15.25 27.53
N LEU A 10 -21.86 15.31 26.51
CA LEU A 10 -22.26 14.13 25.71
C LEU A 10 -21.88 14.22 24.23
N GLN A 11 -20.74 14.81 23.92
CA GLN A 11 -20.10 14.67 22.62
C GLN A 11 -18.60 14.50 22.83
N SER A 12 -17.95 13.84 21.88
CA SER A 12 -16.51 13.53 21.87
C SER A 12 -16.18 12.23 22.61
N THR A 13 -15.99 11.10 21.95
CA THR A 13 -15.36 10.95 20.65
C THR A 13 -15.70 9.55 20.14
N TYR A 14 -16.44 9.42 19.04
CA TYR A 14 -16.22 8.26 18.17
C TYR A 14 -14.85 8.54 17.54
N THR A 15 -13.78 8.35 18.30
CA THR A 15 -12.42 8.42 17.76
C THR A 15 -12.39 7.26 16.81
N THR A 16 -12.72 7.52 15.55
CA THR A 16 -12.45 6.56 14.48
C THR A 16 -10.97 6.29 14.65
N PRO A 17 -10.58 5.07 15.03
CA PRO A 17 -9.21 4.77 15.36
C PRO A 17 -8.38 5.30 14.20
N ALA A 18 -7.42 6.18 14.51
CA ALA A 18 -6.57 6.75 13.49
C ALA A 18 -5.96 5.57 12.73
N THR A 19 -6.40 5.40 11.48
CA THR A 19 -5.90 4.31 10.65
C THR A 19 -4.52 4.72 10.22
N PHE A 20 -3.51 4.27 10.96
CA PHE A 20 -2.12 4.44 10.56
C PHE A 20 -1.87 3.56 9.33
N GLY A 21 -1.82 4.19 8.16
CA GLY A 21 -1.47 3.54 6.91
C GLY A 21 -0.01 3.08 6.96
N GLY A 22 0.22 1.81 7.26
CA GLY A 22 1.55 1.21 7.20
C GLY A 22 2.02 0.98 5.76
N ILE A 23 3.32 0.98 5.54
CA ILE A 23 3.90 0.48 4.28
C ILE A 23 3.57 -1.02 4.20
N GLY A 24 2.77 -1.40 3.21
CA GLY A 24 2.46 -2.82 2.97
C GLY A 24 3.74 -3.60 2.64
N VAL A 25 3.70 -4.93 2.79
CA VAL A 25 4.86 -5.81 2.53
C VAL A 25 5.50 -5.54 1.15
N GLY A 26 4.69 -5.24 0.12
CA GLY A 26 5.20 -4.84 -1.20
C GLY A 26 5.97 -3.52 -1.22
N GLY A 27 5.51 -2.52 -0.48
CA GLY A 27 6.21 -1.24 -0.32
C GLY A 27 7.53 -1.41 0.45
N MET A 28 7.53 -2.24 1.50
CA MET A 28 8.73 -2.53 2.28
C MET A 28 9.79 -3.24 1.42
N LEU A 29 9.37 -4.27 0.66
CA LEU A 29 10.25 -4.98 -0.28
C LEU A 29 10.80 -4.03 -1.36
N PHE A 30 9.95 -3.16 -1.92
CA PHE A 30 10.40 -2.16 -2.90
C PHE A 30 11.49 -1.25 -2.32
N VAL A 31 11.28 -0.71 -1.11
CA VAL A 31 12.26 0.15 -0.44
C VAL A 31 13.55 -0.62 -0.13
N ILE A 32 13.47 -1.87 0.35
CA ILE A 32 14.65 -2.72 0.60
C ILE A 32 15.46 -2.92 -0.68
N PHE A 33 14.82 -3.28 -1.79
CA PHE A 33 15.51 -3.46 -3.08
C PHE A 33 16.11 -2.15 -3.61
N LEU A 34 15.44 -1.02 -3.39
CA LEU A 34 15.94 0.31 -3.75
C LEU A 34 17.19 0.66 -2.93
N VAL A 35 17.15 0.48 -1.62
CA VAL A 35 18.29 0.74 -0.71
C VAL A 35 19.46 -0.20 -1.04
N LEU A 36 19.22 -1.48 -1.30
CA LEU A 36 20.26 -2.44 -1.71
C LEU A 36 20.93 -2.03 -3.04
N LYS A 37 20.18 -1.43 -3.98
CA LYS A 37 20.76 -0.94 -5.24
C LYS A 37 21.61 0.32 -5.04
N LEU A 38 21.16 1.26 -4.20
CA LEU A 38 21.96 2.46 -3.87
C LEU A 38 23.17 2.13 -3.01
N ALA A 39 23.08 1.12 -2.15
CA ALA A 39 24.20 0.60 -1.36
C ALA A 39 25.28 -0.10 -2.23
N GLN A 40 25.12 -0.12 -3.57
CA GLN A 40 26.04 -0.69 -4.56
C GLN A 40 26.53 -2.10 -4.19
N VAL A 41 25.69 -2.88 -3.49
CA VAL A 41 26.00 -4.25 -3.09
C VAL A 41 26.12 -5.09 -4.37
N LYS A 42 27.33 -5.52 -4.72
CA LYS A 42 27.55 -6.50 -5.79
C LYS A 42 26.82 -7.79 -5.36
N PRO A 43 25.84 -8.33 -6.12
CA PRO A 43 25.61 -8.28 -7.57
C PRO A 43 24.47 -7.35 -8.06
N PHE A 44 23.76 -6.67 -7.17
CA PHE A 44 22.56 -5.87 -7.47
C PHE A 44 22.86 -4.57 -8.24
N ALA A 45 24.10 -4.07 -8.18
CA ALA A 45 24.55 -2.90 -8.93
C ALA A 45 24.50 -3.12 -10.46
N LYS A 46 24.80 -4.33 -10.94
CA LYS A 46 24.77 -4.68 -12.37
C LYS A 46 23.37 -5.04 -12.89
N TRP A 47 22.41 -5.24 -11.98
CA TRP A 47 21.07 -5.65 -12.37
C TRP A 47 20.30 -4.52 -13.03
N SER A 48 19.57 -4.86 -14.09
CA SER A 48 18.64 -3.94 -14.75
C SER A 48 17.59 -3.44 -13.76
N TYR A 49 17.20 -2.16 -13.89
CA TYR A 49 16.17 -1.53 -13.07
C TYR A 49 14.83 -2.29 -13.10
N TRP A 50 14.56 -3.00 -14.18
CA TRP A 50 13.41 -3.91 -14.29
C TRP A 50 13.34 -4.95 -13.18
N ARG A 51 14.50 -5.51 -12.79
CA ARG A 51 14.57 -6.51 -11.72
C ARG A 51 14.48 -5.88 -10.31
N VAL A 52 14.80 -4.60 -10.17
CA VAL A 52 14.65 -3.83 -8.93
C VAL A 52 13.18 -3.54 -8.66
N THR A 53 12.41 -3.29 -9.72
CA THR A 53 10.96 -3.13 -9.63
C THR A 53 10.20 -4.46 -9.51
N ALA A 54 10.86 -5.62 -9.63
CA ALA A 54 10.21 -6.94 -9.61
C ALA A 54 9.16 -7.14 -8.48
N PRO A 55 9.40 -6.75 -7.21
CA PRO A 55 8.38 -6.83 -6.16
C PRO A 55 7.12 -6.00 -6.45
N LEU A 56 7.23 -4.91 -7.22
CA LEU A 56 6.09 -4.11 -7.70
C LEU A 56 5.40 -4.75 -8.90
N TRP A 57 6.10 -5.54 -9.72
CA TRP A 57 5.50 -6.22 -10.87
C TRP A 57 4.62 -7.40 -10.47
N ILE A 58 4.87 -8.05 -9.33
CA ILE A 58 4.03 -9.15 -8.84
C ILE A 58 2.55 -8.75 -8.75
N PRO A 59 2.16 -7.68 -8.03
CA PRO A 59 0.76 -7.26 -8.00
C PRO A 59 0.25 -6.78 -9.37
N VAL A 60 1.09 -6.12 -10.18
CA VAL A 60 0.71 -5.66 -11.52
C VAL A 60 0.35 -6.84 -12.44
N VAL A 61 1.16 -7.90 -12.44
CA VAL A 61 0.90 -9.12 -13.22
C VAL A 61 -0.37 -9.81 -12.76
N ILE A 62 -0.62 -9.86 -11.44
CA ILE A 62 -1.86 -10.43 -10.89
C ILE A 62 -3.08 -9.66 -11.39
N VAL A 63 -3.04 -8.32 -11.35
CA VAL A 63 -4.14 -7.48 -11.85
C VAL A 63 -4.34 -7.65 -13.34
N ILE A 64 -3.26 -7.64 -14.14
CA ILE A 64 -3.33 -7.86 -15.58
C ILE A 64 -3.93 -9.23 -15.88
N LEU A 65 -3.51 -10.29 -15.17
CA LEU A 65 -4.06 -11.63 -15.33
C LEU A 65 -5.55 -11.67 -15.02
N LEU A 66 -5.98 -11.01 -13.94
CA LEU A 66 -7.38 -10.91 -13.54
C LEU A 66 -8.22 -10.19 -14.60
N VAL A 67 -7.74 -9.06 -15.10
CA VAL A 67 -8.40 -8.27 -16.16
C VAL A 67 -8.45 -9.04 -17.48
N LEU A 68 -7.37 -9.74 -17.83
CA LEU A 68 -7.33 -10.54 -19.05
C LEU A 68 -8.34 -11.71 -18.94
N LEU A 69 -8.38 -12.37 -17.79
CA LEU A 69 -9.29 -13.50 -17.55
C LEU A 69 -10.74 -13.06 -17.60
N THR A 70 -11.09 -11.94 -16.95
CA THR A 70 -12.45 -11.38 -17.00
C THR A 70 -12.79 -10.84 -18.38
N SER A 71 -11.86 -10.19 -19.08
CA SER A 71 -12.05 -9.71 -20.45
C SER A 71 -12.28 -10.88 -21.41
N VAL A 72 -11.54 -11.98 -21.29
CA VAL A 72 -11.72 -13.18 -22.13
C VAL A 72 -13.04 -13.88 -21.81
N LEU A 73 -13.42 -13.97 -20.53
CA LEU A 73 -14.69 -14.54 -20.11
C LEU A 73 -15.89 -13.70 -20.60
N MET A 74 -15.80 -12.37 -20.51
CA MET A 74 -16.83 -11.42 -20.94
C MET A 74 -16.94 -11.32 -22.46
N ASN A 75 -15.85 -11.59 -23.19
CA ASN A 75 -15.81 -11.57 -24.65
C ASN A 75 -16.28 -12.90 -25.30
N ARG A 76 -16.62 -13.91 -24.50
CA ARG A 76 -17.23 -15.17 -24.95
C ARG A 76 -18.74 -15.07 -24.92
#